data_AF-A0A7J9Y775-F1
#
_entry.id   AF-A0A7J9Y775-F1
#
_cell.length_a   1.000
_cell.length_b   1.000
_cell.length_c   1.000
_cell.angle_alpha   90.00
_cell.angle_beta   90.00
_cell.angle_gamma   90.00
#
_symmetry.space_group_name_H-M   'P 1'
#
loop_
_entity.id
_entity.type
_entity.pdbx_description
1 polymer ?
#
loop_
_entity_poly.entity_id
_entity_poly.type
_entity_poly.pdbx_seq_one_letter_code
_entity_poly.pdbx_strand_id
1 'polypeptide(L)'
;MTSAAAGFGGHPLVSALAAVDGILDGVSGTSLWSLSDDQVASLTAEAARVQARWAAVRLALVAEADSRGLAGRVGAASTQVWLRGVTRCAPGAAKAQVTLARSLWRGLDLTREA
;
A
#
# COMPACT_ATOMS: atom_id res chain seq x y z
N MET A 1 -19.98 -10.20 27.32
CA MET A 1 -19.89 -9.30 26.14
C MET A 1 -18.47 -8.75 26.08
N THR A 2 -17.55 -9.55 25.53
CA THR A 2 -16.11 -9.24 25.49
C THR A 2 -15.82 -8.31 24.31
N SER A 3 -15.29 -7.14 24.61
CA SER A 3 -14.89 -6.10 23.65
C SER A 3 -13.70 -6.57 22.82
N ALA A 4 -13.87 -6.64 21.49
CA ALA A 4 -12.79 -6.86 20.54
C ALA A 4 -12.14 -5.51 20.18
N ALA A 5 -11.45 -4.91 21.13
CA ALA A 5 -10.44 -3.88 20.85
C ALA A 5 -9.08 -4.58 20.61
N ALA A 6 -8.98 -5.37 19.54
CA ALA A 6 -7.71 -5.95 19.12
C ALA A 6 -6.85 -4.88 18.41
N GLY A 7 -6.05 -4.19 19.23
CA GLY A 7 -4.79 -3.51 18.95
C GLY A 7 -4.42 -3.15 17.51
N PHE A 8 -4.69 -1.92 17.10
CA PHE A 8 -3.80 -1.22 16.15
C PHE A 8 -2.49 -0.77 16.84
N GLY A 9 -2.49 -0.65 18.17
CA GLY A 9 -1.31 -0.32 18.98
C GLY A 9 -0.37 -1.51 19.11
N GLY A 10 0.40 -1.82 18.06
CA GLY A 10 1.46 -2.84 18.12
C GLY A 10 1.76 -3.55 16.81
N HIS A 11 0.91 -3.43 15.78
CA HIS A 11 1.20 -4.07 14.50
C HIS A 11 2.35 -3.33 13.79
N PRO A 12 3.44 -4.02 13.37
CA PRO A 12 4.62 -3.36 12.78
C PRO A 12 4.30 -2.44 11.59
N LEU A 13 3.28 -2.78 10.80
CA LEU A 13 2.84 -1.93 9.68
C LEU A 13 2.24 -0.59 10.11
N VAL A 14 1.58 -0.51 11.27
CA VAL A 14 1.04 0.75 11.79
C VAL A 14 2.19 1.67 12.18
N SER A 15 3.17 1.16 12.92
CA SER A 15 4.37 1.91 13.27
C SER A 15 5.20 2.31 12.04
N ALA A 16 5.31 1.42 11.05
CA ALA A 16 6.02 1.72 9.80
C ALA A 16 5.34 2.84 8.99
N LEU A 17 4.01 2.83 8.90
CA LEU A 17 3.25 3.89 8.22
C LEU A 17 3.44 5.24 8.90
N ALA A 18 3.35 5.29 10.23
CA ALA A 18 3.60 6.53 10.98
C ALA A 18 5.04 7.04 10.80
N ALA A 19 6.03 6.14 10.76
CA ALA A 19 7.42 6.51 10.52
C ALA A 19 7.63 7.06 9.09
N VAL A 20 7.01 6.46 8.08
CA VAL A 20 7.07 6.96 6.70
C VAL A 20 6.46 8.34 6.60
N ASP A 21 5.30 8.57 7.23
CA ASP A 21 4.62 9.86 7.25
C ASP A 21 5.52 10.97 7.84
N GLY A 22 6.11 10.71 9.02
CA GLY A 22 7.05 11.66 9.64
C GLY A 22 8.32 11.92 8.83
N ILE A 23 8.82 10.93 8.09
CA ILE A 23 9.95 11.13 7.16
C ILE A 23 9.52 12.03 5.99
N LEU A 24 8.32 11.82 5.44
CA LEU A 24 7.80 12.61 4.33
C LEU A 24 7.54 14.06 4.74
N ASP A 25 7.02 14.30 5.94
CA ASP A 25 6.91 15.64 6.51
C ASP A 25 8.27 16.34 6.59
N GLY A 26 9.30 15.60 7.04
CA GLY A 26 10.66 16.13 7.17
C GLY A 26 11.31 16.54 5.84
N VAL A 27 10.92 15.94 4.71
CA VAL A 27 11.50 16.24 3.39
C VAL A 27 10.66 17.20 2.54
N SER A 28 9.42 17.50 2.96
CA SER A 28 8.47 18.34 2.20
C SER A 28 8.93 19.79 1.99
N GLY A 29 9.92 20.25 2.77
CA GLY A 29 10.55 21.57 2.62
C GLY A 29 11.95 21.56 1.99
N THR A 30 12.46 20.40 1.57
CA THR A 30 13.83 20.30 1.05
C THR A 30 13.93 20.91 -0.34
N SER A 31 14.91 21.80 -0.51
CA SER A 31 15.20 22.44 -1.79
C SER A 31 15.82 21.46 -2.79
N LEU A 32 15.09 21.15 -3.87
CA LEU A 32 15.57 20.28 -4.95
C LEU A 32 16.56 20.98 -5.91
N TRP A 33 16.54 22.31 -5.95
CA TRP A 33 17.38 23.10 -6.87
C TRP A 33 18.88 23.00 -6.58
N SER A 34 19.27 22.58 -5.37
CA SER A 34 20.67 22.41 -4.98
C SER A 34 21.24 21.03 -5.35
N LEU A 35 20.45 20.16 -5.95
CA LEU A 35 20.90 18.84 -6.41
C LEU A 35 21.69 18.98 -7.71
N SER A 36 22.82 18.28 -7.82
CA SER A 36 23.49 18.07 -9.10
C SER A 36 22.69 17.11 -10.00
N ASP A 37 22.96 17.11 -11.30
CA ASP A 37 22.31 16.20 -12.26
C ASP A 37 22.49 14.71 -11.86
N ASP A 38 23.68 14.33 -11.39
CA ASP A 38 23.96 12.97 -10.90
C ASP A 38 23.12 12.62 -9.67
N GLN A 39 22.91 13.59 -8.78
CA GLN A 39 22.06 13.41 -7.60
C GLN A 39 20.58 13.29 -8.01
N VAL A 40 20.11 14.10 -8.95
CA VAL A 40 18.73 13.99 -9.48
C VAL A 40 18.50 12.62 -10.10
N ALA A 41 19.41 12.14 -10.94
CA ALA A 41 19.31 10.83 -11.57
C ALA A 41 19.30 9.69 -10.53
N SER A 42 20.24 9.71 -9.59
CA SER A 42 20.38 8.68 -8.55
C SER A 42 19.17 8.65 -7.60
N LEU A 43 18.72 9.82 -7.14
CA LEU A 43 17.57 9.94 -6.23
C LEU A 43 16.26 9.55 -6.92
N THR A 44 16.11 9.82 -8.22
CA THR A 44 14.93 9.40 -8.99
C THR A 44 14.84 7.86 -9.05
N ALA A 45 15.96 7.19 -9.34
CA ALA A 45 16.01 5.73 -9.36
C ALA A 45 15.72 5.13 -7.97
N GLU A 46 16.29 5.71 -6.91
CA GLU A 46 16.06 5.25 -5.55
C GLU A 46 14.61 5.48 -5.10
N ALA A 47 14.02 6.62 -5.42
CA ALA A 47 12.61 6.92 -5.15
C ALA A 47 11.69 5.90 -5.85
N ALA A 48 11.97 5.55 -7.10
CA ALA A 48 11.20 4.52 -7.83
C ALA A 48 11.30 3.14 -7.15
N ARG A 49 12.49 2.76 -6.65
CA ARG A 49 12.71 1.51 -5.90
C ARG A 49 11.90 1.49 -4.61
N VAL A 50 11.92 2.58 -3.85
CA VAL A 50 11.13 2.73 -2.61
C VAL A 50 9.64 2.67 -2.92
N GLN A 51 9.18 3.36 -3.97
CA GLN A 51 7.79 3.33 -4.43
C GLN A 51 7.35 1.92 -4.80
N ALA A 52 8.19 1.13 -5.48
CA ALA A 52 7.88 -0.25 -5.84
C ALA A 52 7.74 -1.15 -4.60
N ARG A 53 8.63 -1.02 -3.62
CA ARG A 53 8.55 -1.75 -2.34
C ARG A 53 7.27 -1.40 -1.58
N TRP A 54 6.94 -0.10 -1.51
CA TRP A 54 5.71 0.34 -0.87
C TRP A 54 4.46 -0.16 -1.60
N ALA A 55 4.47 -0.14 -2.94
CA ALA A 55 3.40 -0.67 -3.75
C ALA A 55 3.14 -2.16 -3.47
N ALA A 56 4.19 -2.96 -3.28
CA ALA A 56 4.06 -4.37 -2.92
C ALA A 56 3.34 -4.57 -1.58
N VAL A 57 3.73 -3.82 -0.54
CA VAL A 57 3.05 -3.85 0.78
C VAL A 57 1.57 -3.49 0.63
N ARG A 58 1.27 -2.42 -0.11
CA ARG A 58 -0.11 -1.98 -0.34
C ARG A 58 -0.93 -3.02 -1.12
N LEU A 59 -0.34 -3.68 -2.12
CA LEU A 59 -1.01 -4.76 -2.87
C LEU A 59 -1.30 -5.97 -1.99
N ALA A 60 -0.42 -6.31 -1.05
CA ALA A 60 -0.69 -7.36 -0.06
C ALA A 60 -1.89 -7.02 0.84
N LEU A 61 -2.03 -5.76 1.28
CA LEU A 61 -3.20 -5.31 2.04
C LEU A 61 -4.49 -5.36 1.21
N VAL A 62 -4.42 -5.03 -0.08
CA VAL A 62 -5.57 -5.15 -0.98
C VAL A 62 -5.96 -6.62 -1.17
N ALA A 63 -4.99 -7.51 -1.33
CA ALA A 63 -5.24 -8.94 -1.41
C ALA A 63 -5.88 -9.48 -0.13
N GLU A 64 -5.39 -9.07 1.04
CA GLU A 64 -5.98 -9.45 2.33
C GLU A 64 -7.40 -8.91 2.51
N ALA A 65 -7.66 -7.67 2.08
CA ALA A 65 -9.01 -7.11 2.09
C ALA A 65 -9.95 -7.89 1.16
N ASP A 66 -9.47 -8.28 -0.02
CA ASP A 66 -10.23 -9.08 -1.00
C ASP A 66 -10.51 -10.50 -0.49
N SER A 67 -9.49 -11.19 0.04
CA SER A 67 -9.59 -12.57 0.54
C SER A 67 -10.55 -12.68 1.71
N ARG A 68 -10.53 -11.68 2.61
CA ARG A 68 -11.47 -11.62 3.72
C ARG A 68 -12.87 -11.19 3.27
N GLY A 69 -13.10 -10.76 2.03
CA GLY A 69 -14.39 -10.19 1.61
C GLY A 69 -14.76 -8.88 2.33
N LEU A 70 -13.76 -8.06 2.66
CA LEU A 70 -13.96 -6.81 3.43
C LEU A 70 -14.97 -5.87 2.79
N ALA A 71 -14.94 -5.72 1.46
CA ALA A 71 -15.83 -4.84 0.74
C ALA A 71 -17.31 -5.10 1.06
N GLY A 72 -17.73 -6.37 1.02
CA GLY A 72 -19.11 -6.75 1.34
C GLY A 72 -19.49 -6.42 2.78
N ARG A 73 -18.59 -6.64 3.74
CA ARG A 73 -18.82 -6.31 5.16
C ARG A 73 -19.01 -4.82 5.43
N VAL A 74 -18.42 -3.95 4.60
CA VAL A 74 -18.54 -2.50 4.73
C VAL A 74 -19.54 -1.90 3.72
N GLY A 75 -20.37 -2.72 3.08
CA GLY A 75 -21.44 -2.28 2.18
C GLY A 75 -20.98 -1.86 0.78
N ALA A 76 -19.73 -2.12 0.40
CA ALA A 76 -19.25 -1.87 -0.96
C ALA A 76 -19.53 -3.07 -1.89
N ALA A 77 -19.98 -2.79 -3.11
CA ALA A 77 -20.35 -3.82 -4.08
C ALA A 77 -19.18 -4.72 -4.54
N SER A 78 -17.93 -4.25 -4.41
CA SER A 78 -16.73 -5.05 -4.69
C SER A 78 -15.50 -4.42 -4.05
N THR A 79 -14.41 -5.18 -3.96
CA THR A 79 -13.09 -4.68 -3.52
C THR A 79 -12.61 -3.52 -4.38
N GLN A 80 -12.90 -3.50 -5.68
CA GLN A 80 -12.57 -2.37 -6.56
C GLN A 80 -13.32 -1.08 -6.15
N VAL A 81 -14.62 -1.19 -5.87
CA VAL A 81 -15.45 -0.05 -5.42
C VAL A 81 -14.97 0.45 -4.06
N TRP A 82 -14.71 -0.47 -3.13
CA TRP A 82 -14.14 -0.15 -1.83
C TRP A 82 -12.78 0.56 -1.94
N LEU A 83 -11.85 -0.01 -2.71
CA LEU A 83 -10.50 0.53 -2.89
C LEU A 83 -10.54 1.94 -3.49
N ARG A 84 -11.41 2.16 -4.48
CA ARG A 84 -11.66 3.50 -5.04
C ARG A 84 -12.17 4.46 -3.96
N GLY A 85 -13.08 4.02 -3.10
CA GLY A 85 -13.62 4.84 -2.02
C GLY A 85 -12.53 5.33 -1.06
N VAL A 86 -11.63 4.43 -0.64
CA VAL A 86 -10.61 4.75 0.37
C VAL A 86 -9.36 5.43 -0.21
N THR A 87 -8.99 5.17 -1.46
CA THR A 87 -7.81 5.79 -2.11
C THR A 87 -8.14 6.96 -3.03
N ARG A 88 -9.42 7.15 -3.36
CA ARG A 88 -9.91 8.14 -4.34
C ARG A 88 -9.28 8.02 -5.73
N CYS A 89 -8.70 6.86 -6.08
CA CYS A 89 -8.06 6.66 -7.37
C CYS A 89 -9.08 6.49 -8.51
N ALA A 90 -8.61 6.61 -9.75
CA ALA A 90 -9.43 6.37 -10.93
C ALA A 90 -9.91 4.90 -10.99
N PRO A 91 -11.11 4.61 -11.55
CA PRO A 91 -11.64 3.24 -11.61
C PRO A 91 -10.70 2.23 -12.27
N GLY A 92 -10.03 2.62 -13.36
CA GLY A 92 -9.06 1.75 -14.05
C GLY A 92 -7.84 1.41 -13.18
N ALA A 93 -7.36 2.38 -12.39
CA ALA A 93 -6.26 2.17 -11.46
C ALA A 93 -6.67 1.23 -10.32
N ALA A 94 -7.88 1.39 -9.76
CA ALA A 94 -8.41 0.48 -8.74
C ALA A 94 -8.50 -0.96 -9.28
N LYS A 95 -9.03 -1.13 -10.49
CA LYS A 95 -9.14 -2.44 -11.15
C LYS A 95 -7.76 -3.08 -11.34
N ALA A 96 -6.80 -2.34 -11.89
CA ALA A 96 -5.45 -2.83 -12.12
C ALA A 96 -4.78 -3.29 -10.80
N GLN A 97 -4.96 -2.51 -9.73
CA GLN A 97 -4.42 -2.84 -8.41
C GLN A 97 -5.05 -4.10 -7.81
N VAL A 98 -6.38 -4.24 -7.87
CA VAL A 98 -7.06 -5.46 -7.37
C VAL A 98 -6.65 -6.69 -8.19
N THR A 99 -6.57 -6.57 -9.52
CA THR A 99 -6.11 -7.67 -10.38
C THR A 99 -4.68 -8.09 -10.03
N LEU A 100 -3.76 -7.13 -9.91
CA LEU A 100 -2.37 -7.41 -9.57
C LEU A 100 -2.25 -8.03 -8.17
N ALA A 101 -2.97 -7.51 -7.18
CA ALA A 101 -3.00 -8.04 -5.83
C ALA A 101 -3.44 -9.51 -5.80
N ARG A 102 -4.50 -9.86 -6.53
CA ARG A 102 -4.99 -11.25 -6.66
C ARG A 102 -3.96 -12.16 -7.31
N SER A 103 -3.27 -11.69 -8.35
CA SER A 103 -2.23 -12.48 -9.03
C SER A 103 -1.03 -12.75 -8.13
N LEU A 104 -0.56 -11.73 -7.38
CA LEU A 104 0.53 -11.88 -6.42
C LEU A 104 0.14 -12.81 -5.25
N TRP A 105 -1.08 -12.68 -4.74
CA TRP A 105 -1.58 -13.54 -3.66
C TRP A 105 -1.57 -15.02 -4.06
N ARG A 106 -2.13 -15.34 -5.23
CA ARG A 106 -2.12 -16.71 -5.76
C ARG A 106 -0.70 -17.24 -5.96
N GLY A 107 0.22 -16.41 -6.46
CA GLY A 107 1.62 -16.79 -6.61
C GLY A 107 2.33 -17.06 -5.27
N LEU A 108 2.00 -16.31 -4.22
CA LEU A 108 2.54 -16.51 -2.87
C LEU A 108 1.98 -17.77 -2.19
N ASP A 109 0.72 -18.12 -2.45
CA ASP A 109 0.17 -19.40 -1.96
C ASP A 109 0.89 -20.57 -2.62
N LEU A 110 1.16 -20.50 -3.93
CA LEU A 110 1.91 -21.53 -4.66
C LEU A 110 3.37 -21.69 -4.19
N THR A 111 4.00 -20.63 -3.67
CA THR A 111 5.36 -20.72 -3.09
C THR A 111 5.39 -21.14 -1.63
N ARG A 112 4.25 -21.14 -0.92
CA ARG A 112 4.15 -21.68 0.46
C ARG A 112 3.92 -23.19 0.49
N GLU A 113 3.46 -23.76 -0.62
CA GLU A 113 3.17 -25.20 -0.76
C GLU A 113 4.33 -26.02 -1.35
N ALA A 114 5.46 -25.38 -1.70
CA ALA A 114 6.67 -25.99 -2.26
C ALA A 114 7.82 -26.04 -1.24
#